data_AF-A0A8T6NQD6-F1
#
_entry.id   AF-A0A8T6NQD6-F1
#
_cell.length_a   1.000
_cell.length_b   1.000
_cell.length_c   1.000
_cell.angle_alpha   90.00
_cell.angle_beta   90.00
_cell.angle_gamma   90.00
#
_symmetry.space_group_name_H-M   'P 1'
#
loop_
_entity.id
_entity.type
_entity.pdbx_description
1 polymer ?
#
loop_
_entity_poly.entity_id
_entity_poly.type
_entity_poly.pdbx_seq_one_letter_code
_entity_poly.pdbx_strand_id
1 'polypeptide(L)'
;MQTLTSSLQEVLDVPFVRRTRRNHGLEHATIHMMQRSIPDLRVIGRSDANGFWLWGDLPTDKVEQAAHAALRRMRGGEHKLALHPNCGTNIVTTATLGAGAVLLALVGSEREKGGRLSRLPLIVTGLMLAIVAGQPLGMQLQEHVTTLGDPGDLEIVSVERINRAGIISHRITTRST
;
A
#
# COMPACT_ATOMS: atom_id res chain seq x y z
N MET A 1 -20.96 -10.82 13.43
CA MET A 1 -19.59 -10.36 13.12
C MET A 1 -18.81 -11.42 12.34
N GLN A 2 -18.79 -12.70 12.77
CA GLN A 2 -18.09 -13.79 12.05
C GLN A 2 -18.48 -13.94 10.57
N THR A 3 -19.77 -13.87 10.23
CA THR A 3 -20.26 -14.04 8.85
C THR A 3 -19.72 -12.99 7.87
N LEU A 4 -19.61 -11.73 8.31
CA LEU A 4 -19.07 -10.64 7.47
C LEU A 4 -17.57 -10.80 7.20
N THR A 5 -16.82 -11.26 8.20
CA THR A 5 -15.39 -11.54 8.06
C THR A 5 -15.16 -12.73 7.13
N SER A 6 -15.99 -13.77 7.21
CA SER A 6 -15.94 -14.94 6.33
C SER A 6 -16.22 -14.56 4.87
N SER A 7 -17.28 -13.79 4.60
CA SER A 7 -17.61 -13.35 3.23
C SER A 7 -16.54 -12.42 2.63
N LEU A 8 -15.93 -11.54 3.45
CA LEU A 8 -14.80 -10.74 2.99
C LEU A 8 -13.62 -11.63 2.61
N GLN A 9 -13.28 -12.60 3.47
CA GLN A 9 -12.16 -13.49 3.24
C GLN A 9 -12.33 -14.31 1.95
N GLU A 10 -13.54 -14.80 1.67
CA GLU A 10 -13.89 -15.48 0.41
C GLU A 10 -13.56 -14.61 -0.82
N VAL A 11 -13.92 -13.33 -0.78
CA VAL A 11 -13.60 -12.38 -1.87
C VAL A 11 -12.10 -12.14 -1.98
N LEU A 12 -11.41 -12.01 -0.85
CA LEU A 12 -9.97 -11.76 -0.81
C LEU A 12 -9.13 -12.98 -1.24
N ASP A 13 -9.67 -14.19 -1.12
CA ASP A 13 -9.04 -15.44 -1.51
C ASP A 13 -9.31 -15.82 -2.98
N VAL A 14 -10.18 -15.08 -3.69
CA VAL A 14 -10.34 -15.21 -5.14
C VAL A 14 -8.96 -15.14 -5.81
N PRO A 15 -8.58 -16.08 -6.71
CA PRO A 15 -7.20 -16.25 -7.17
C PRO A 15 -6.54 -14.98 -7.72
N PHE A 16 -7.30 -14.11 -8.39
CA PHE A 16 -6.79 -12.83 -8.91
C PHE A 16 -6.47 -11.81 -7.80
N VAL A 17 -7.36 -11.70 -6.80
CA VAL A 17 -7.21 -10.78 -5.67
C VAL A 17 -6.07 -11.25 -4.77
N ARG A 18 -6.05 -12.55 -4.44
CA ARG A 18 -4.99 -13.16 -3.63
C ARG A 18 -3.61 -12.99 -4.26
N ARG A 19 -3.47 -13.22 -5.57
CA ARG A 19 -2.21 -12.97 -6.29
C ARG A 19 -1.80 -11.50 -6.23
N THR A 20 -2.73 -10.58 -6.44
CA THR A 20 -2.46 -9.13 -6.33
C THR A 20 -1.96 -8.76 -4.93
N ARG A 21 -2.58 -9.29 -3.86
CA ARG A 21 -2.17 -9.04 -2.47
C ARG A 21 -0.76 -9.58 -2.17
N ARG A 22 -0.43 -10.77 -2.67
CA ARG A 22 0.91 -11.36 -2.54
C ARG A 22 1.96 -10.52 -3.26
N ASN A 23 1.66 -10.09 -4.48
CA ASN A 23 2.55 -9.23 -5.27
C ASN A 23 2.75 -7.86 -4.61
N HIS A 24 1.69 -7.29 -4.03
CA HIS A 24 1.76 -6.05 -3.27
C HIS A 24 2.62 -6.20 -2.01
N GLY A 25 2.52 -7.34 -1.31
CA GLY A 25 3.44 -7.66 -0.21
C GLY A 25 4.89 -7.75 -0.68
N LEU A 26 5.15 -8.45 -1.78
CA LEU A 26 6.50 -8.57 -2.35
C LEU A 26 7.06 -7.24 -2.86
N GLU A 27 6.22 -6.37 -3.43
CA GLU A 27 6.58 -5.01 -3.83
C GLU A 27 7.09 -4.20 -2.63
N HIS A 28 6.33 -4.16 -1.53
CA HIS A 28 6.76 -3.49 -0.30
C HIS A 28 8.06 -4.07 0.24
N ALA A 29 8.18 -5.39 0.30
CA ALA A 29 9.37 -6.06 0.78
C ALA A 29 10.59 -5.73 -0.10
N THR A 30 10.40 -5.64 -1.41
CA THR A 30 11.44 -5.24 -2.38
C THR A 30 11.89 -3.81 -2.13
N ILE A 31 10.94 -2.88 -1.92
CA ILE A 31 11.25 -1.48 -1.59
C ILE A 31 12.02 -1.38 -0.27
N HIS A 32 11.63 -2.13 0.77
CA HIS A 32 12.39 -2.21 2.02
C HIS A 32 13.83 -2.69 1.84
N MET A 33 14.05 -3.67 0.94
CA MET A 33 15.41 -4.13 0.64
C MET A 33 16.21 -3.06 -0.10
N MET A 34 15.60 -2.37 -1.06
CA MET A 34 16.26 -1.28 -1.80
C MET A 34 16.63 -0.11 -0.88
N GLN A 35 15.73 0.30 0.03
CA GLN A 35 15.96 1.41 0.97
C GLN A 35 17.19 1.19 1.86
N ARG A 36 17.55 -0.07 2.15
CA ARG A 36 18.76 -0.40 2.93
C ARG A 36 20.06 -0.20 2.15
N SER A 37 19.98 -0.17 0.82
CA SER A 37 21.15 -0.19 -0.07
C SER A 37 21.29 1.07 -0.94
N ILE A 38 20.21 1.85 -1.10
CA ILE A 38 20.15 3.06 -1.91
C ILE A 38 19.74 4.22 -1.00
N PRO A 39 20.67 5.12 -0.65
CA PRO A 39 20.36 6.36 0.05
C PRO A 39 19.34 7.20 -0.74
N ASP A 40 18.42 7.85 -0.03
CA ASP A 40 17.40 8.74 -0.62
C ASP A 40 16.57 8.10 -1.75
N LEU A 41 16.30 6.80 -1.65
CA LEU A 41 15.54 6.04 -2.64
C LEU A 41 14.20 6.73 -2.97
N ARG A 42 14.05 7.15 -4.24
CA ARG A 42 12.80 7.65 -4.80
C ARG A 42 12.23 6.59 -5.74
N VAL A 43 11.21 5.89 -5.26
CA VAL A 43 10.53 4.85 -6.02
C VAL A 43 9.03 4.92 -5.78
N ILE A 44 8.27 4.68 -6.84
CA ILE A 44 6.83 4.44 -6.77
C ILE A 44 6.60 2.98 -7.14
N GLY A 45 5.76 2.29 -6.39
CA GLY A 45 5.37 0.91 -6.66
C GLY A 45 3.90 0.78 -7.06
N ARG A 46 3.59 -0.24 -7.87
CA ARG A 46 2.21 -0.66 -8.16
C ARG A 46 2.17 -2.15 -8.51
N SER A 47 1.27 -2.86 -7.84
CA SER A 47 1.08 -4.29 -8.04
C SER A 47 -0.18 -4.63 -8.84
N ASP A 48 -0.15 -5.79 -9.49
CA ASP A 48 -1.28 -6.46 -10.11
C ASP A 48 -1.15 -7.99 -9.92
N ALA A 49 -2.06 -8.78 -10.48
CA ALA A 49 -2.04 -10.23 -10.30
C ALA A 49 -0.85 -10.95 -10.97
N ASN A 50 -0.13 -10.28 -11.88
CA ASN A 50 0.97 -10.85 -12.65
C ASN A 50 2.35 -10.32 -12.20
N GLY A 51 2.40 -9.57 -11.11
CA GLY A 51 3.62 -9.04 -10.52
C GLY A 51 3.46 -7.59 -10.09
N PHE A 52 4.52 -6.81 -10.23
CA PHE A 52 4.52 -5.40 -9.83
C PHE A 52 5.48 -4.56 -10.66
N TRP A 53 5.26 -3.25 -10.61
CA TRP A 53 6.07 -2.23 -11.25
C TRP A 53 6.79 -1.40 -10.19
N LEU A 54 8.01 -1.00 -10.51
CA LEU A 54 8.76 0.02 -9.79
C LEU A 54 9.12 1.14 -10.76
N TRP A 55 8.76 2.38 -10.45
CA TRP A 55 9.15 3.57 -11.21
C TRP A 55 10.19 4.37 -10.45
N GLY A 56 11.28 4.70 -11.12
CA GLY A 56 12.41 5.43 -10.56
C GLY A 56 13.67 5.16 -11.38
N ASP A 57 14.66 6.04 -11.26
CA ASP A 57 15.99 5.78 -11.81
C ASP A 57 16.72 4.78 -10.91
N LEU A 58 16.45 3.50 -11.13
CA LEU A 58 16.96 2.40 -10.31
C LEU A 58 17.97 1.55 -11.11
N PRO A 59 19.10 1.15 -10.49
CA PRO A 59 19.97 0.14 -11.08
C PRO A 59 19.23 -1.20 -11.17
N THR A 60 19.18 -1.81 -12.35
CA THR A 60 18.40 -3.04 -12.60
C THR A 60 18.91 -4.21 -11.75
N ASP A 61 20.23 -4.33 -11.57
CA ASP A 61 20.87 -5.33 -10.71
C ASP A 61 20.43 -5.21 -9.25
N LYS A 62 20.24 -3.97 -8.76
CA LYS A 62 19.76 -3.72 -7.40
C LYS A 62 18.29 -4.08 -7.24
N VAL A 63 17.46 -3.78 -8.25
CA VAL A 63 16.04 -4.19 -8.26
C VAL A 63 15.92 -5.71 -8.20
N GLU A 64 16.67 -6.42 -9.05
CA GLU A 64 16.66 -7.88 -9.10
C GLU A 64 17.15 -8.52 -7.79
N GLN A 65 18.29 -8.06 -7.26
CA GLN A 65 18.82 -8.52 -5.97
C GLN A 65 17.83 -8.27 -4.84
N ALA A 66 17.22 -7.08 -4.79
CA ALA A 66 16.24 -6.71 -3.78
C ALA A 66 14.98 -7.57 -3.85
N ALA A 67 14.44 -7.82 -5.04
CA ALA A 67 13.22 -8.61 -5.23
C ALA A 67 13.43 -10.06 -4.81
N HIS A 68 14.54 -10.68 -5.21
CA HIS A 68 14.86 -12.05 -4.80
C HIS A 68 15.18 -12.14 -3.30
N ALA A 69 15.89 -11.16 -2.72
CA ALA A 69 16.14 -11.12 -1.28
C ALA A 69 14.85 -10.96 -0.48
N ALA A 70 13.95 -10.08 -0.93
CA ALA A 70 12.63 -9.86 -0.33
C ALA A 70 11.81 -11.16 -0.32
N LEU A 71 11.70 -11.83 -1.47
CA LEU A 71 10.96 -13.09 -1.57
C LEU A 71 11.53 -14.17 -0.64
N ARG A 72 12.86 -14.33 -0.60
CA ARG A 72 13.51 -15.29 0.31
C ARG A 72 13.20 -15.00 1.77
N ARG A 73 13.25 -13.73 2.19
CA ARG A 73 12.99 -13.33 3.59
C ARG A 73 11.53 -13.48 3.98
N MET A 74 10.61 -13.12 3.08
CA MET A 74 9.18 -13.34 3.29
C MET A 74 8.84 -14.83 3.43
N ARG A 75 9.44 -15.70 2.58
CA ARG A 75 9.34 -17.17 2.74
C ARG A 75 9.97 -17.66 4.05
N GLY A 76 11.00 -16.97 4.55
CA GLY A 76 11.61 -17.20 5.86
C GLY A 76 10.79 -16.71 7.05
N GLY A 77 9.54 -16.25 6.84
CA GLY A 77 8.63 -15.82 7.91
C GLY A 77 8.66 -14.32 8.23
N GLU A 78 9.44 -13.51 7.50
CA GLU A 78 9.46 -12.06 7.69
C GLU A 78 8.25 -11.36 7.05
N HIS A 79 7.04 -11.80 7.41
CA HIS A 79 5.77 -11.37 6.82
C HIS A 79 5.51 -9.86 6.94
N LYS A 80 6.05 -9.21 7.97
CA LYS A 80 5.94 -7.76 8.18
C LYS A 80 6.62 -6.92 7.09
N LEU A 81 7.51 -7.52 6.28
CA LEU A 81 8.07 -6.86 5.11
C LEU A 81 7.01 -6.50 4.06
N ALA A 82 5.84 -7.16 4.08
CA ALA A 82 4.72 -6.82 3.21
C ALA A 82 3.98 -5.53 3.61
N LEU A 83 4.37 -4.89 4.72
CA LEU A 83 3.75 -3.65 5.19
C LEU A 83 4.68 -2.47 4.96
N HIS A 84 4.15 -1.35 4.46
CA HIS A 84 4.92 -0.14 4.22
C HIS A 84 4.14 1.11 4.67
N PRO A 85 4.74 1.98 5.51
CA PRO A 85 4.04 3.11 6.12
C PRO A 85 3.54 4.14 5.09
N ASN A 86 4.24 4.29 3.96
CA ASN A 86 3.89 5.24 2.90
C ASN A 86 3.10 4.62 1.75
N CYS A 87 2.46 3.46 1.96
CA CYS A 87 1.62 2.84 0.93
C CYS A 87 0.38 3.71 0.64
N GLY A 88 -0.07 3.68 -0.62
CA GLY A 88 -1.28 4.38 -1.05
C GLY A 88 -2.53 4.01 -0.23
N THR A 89 -2.61 2.77 0.28
CA THR A 89 -3.71 2.34 1.19
C THR A 89 -3.79 3.23 2.43
N ASN A 90 -2.65 3.58 3.03
CA ASN A 90 -2.59 4.41 4.24
C ASN A 90 -2.98 5.86 3.95
N ILE A 91 -2.51 6.37 2.80
CA ILE A 91 -2.81 7.73 2.33
C ILE A 91 -4.32 7.86 2.06
N VAL A 92 -4.90 6.92 1.31
CA VAL A 92 -6.34 6.90 1.02
C VAL A 92 -7.16 6.78 2.29
N THR A 93 -6.78 5.89 3.20
CA THR A 93 -7.47 5.73 4.50
C THR A 93 -7.50 7.05 5.27
N THR A 94 -6.34 7.71 5.39
CA THR A 94 -6.23 9.00 6.08
C THR A 94 -7.07 10.09 5.40
N ALA A 95 -7.02 10.17 4.06
CA ALA A 95 -7.79 11.14 3.29
C ALA A 95 -9.30 10.92 3.42
N THR A 96 -9.75 9.67 3.42
CA THR A 96 -11.16 9.31 3.62
C THR A 96 -11.64 9.71 5.02
N LEU A 97 -10.86 9.42 6.07
CA LEU A 97 -11.18 9.85 7.44
C LEU A 97 -11.24 11.38 7.54
N GLY A 98 -10.28 12.08 6.93
CA GLY A 98 -10.25 13.53 6.91
C GLY A 98 -11.47 14.13 6.21
N ALA A 99 -11.83 13.60 5.04
CA ALA A 99 -13.04 14.01 4.32
C ALA A 99 -14.30 13.77 5.15
N GLY A 100 -14.42 12.61 5.81
CA GLY A 100 -15.51 12.30 6.72
C GLY A 100 -15.60 13.29 7.89
N ALA A 101 -14.47 13.61 8.52
CA ALA A 101 -14.41 14.57 9.61
C ALA A 101 -14.87 15.97 9.18
N VAL A 102 -14.46 16.43 7.99
CA VAL A 102 -14.89 17.70 7.41
C VAL A 102 -16.40 17.70 7.16
N LEU A 103 -16.92 16.64 6.53
CA LEU A 103 -18.36 16.53 6.26
C LEU A 103 -19.17 16.59 7.54
N LEU A 104 -18.76 15.82 8.57
CA LEU A 104 -19.41 15.81 9.88
C LEU A 104 -19.36 17.19 10.56
N ALA A 105 -18.22 17.87 10.52
CA ALA A 105 -18.06 19.20 11.12
C ALA A 105 -18.93 20.28 10.45
N LEU A 106 -19.26 20.09 9.17
CA LEU A 106 -20.09 21.03 8.39
C LEU A 106 -21.60 20.78 8.50
N VAL A 107 -22.03 19.63 9.05
CA VAL A 107 -23.46 19.34 9.25
C VAL A 107 -24.11 20.43 10.09
N GLY A 108 -25.17 21.05 9.56
CA GLY A 108 -25.93 22.09 10.27
C GLY A 108 -25.22 23.45 10.40
N SER A 109 -24.07 23.65 9.76
CA SER A 109 -23.32 24.92 9.78
C SER A 109 -24.10 26.12 9.23
N GLU A 110 -25.09 25.89 8.37
CA GLU A 110 -25.95 26.93 7.78
C GLU A 110 -26.83 27.64 8.83
N ARG A 111 -27.06 27.01 9.98
CA ARG A 111 -27.89 27.57 11.07
C ARG A 111 -27.10 28.41 12.07
N GLU A 112 -25.77 28.50 11.93
CA GLU A 112 -24.92 29.24 12.87
C GLU A 112 -24.73 30.70 12.45
N LYS A 113 -24.70 31.61 13.45
CA LYS A 113 -24.46 33.06 13.25
C LYS A 113 -23.11 33.40 12.59
N GLY A 114 -22.20 32.43 12.42
CA GLY A 114 -20.91 32.56 11.71
C GLY A 114 -20.75 31.66 10.48
N GLY A 115 -21.82 30.96 10.06
CA GLY A 115 -21.82 30.06 8.91
C GLY A 115 -20.78 28.95 9.00
N ARG A 116 -20.08 28.67 7.89
CA ARG A 116 -19.04 27.63 7.84
C ARG A 116 -17.74 28.04 8.57
N LEU A 117 -17.51 29.35 8.76
CA LEU A 117 -16.26 29.85 9.32
C LEU A 117 -16.15 29.59 10.84
N SER A 118 -17.29 29.57 11.56
CA SER A 118 -17.33 29.18 12.98
C SER A 118 -16.95 27.72 13.21
N ARG A 119 -17.01 26.86 12.18
CA ARG A 119 -16.66 25.44 12.24
C ARG A 119 -15.18 25.16 12.01
N LEU A 120 -14.37 26.16 11.65
CA LEU A 120 -12.94 25.96 11.38
C LEU A 120 -12.19 25.25 12.51
N PRO A 121 -12.35 25.60 13.80
CA PRO A 121 -11.67 24.88 14.88
C PRO A 121 -12.03 23.40 14.90
N LEU A 122 -13.32 23.07 14.75
CA LEU A 122 -13.79 21.69 14.72
C LEU A 122 -13.26 20.92 13.51
N ILE A 123 -13.22 21.55 12.33
CA ILE A 123 -12.64 20.98 11.11
C ILE A 123 -11.16 20.66 11.34
N VAL A 124 -10.38 21.63 11.86
CA VAL A 124 -8.95 21.46 12.11
C VAL A 124 -8.71 20.33 13.11
N THR A 125 -9.46 20.29 14.21
CA THR A 125 -9.38 19.20 15.19
C THR A 125 -9.73 17.85 14.55
N GLY A 126 -10.80 17.79 13.75
CA GLY A 126 -11.21 16.57 13.05
C GLY A 126 -10.16 16.06 12.08
N LEU A 127 -9.51 16.95 11.32
CA LEU A 127 -8.41 16.60 10.42
C LEU A 127 -7.18 16.10 11.19
N MET A 128 -6.82 16.73 12.32
CA MET A 128 -5.72 16.25 13.17
C MET A 128 -6.00 14.83 13.69
N LEU A 129 -7.22 14.56 14.17
CA LEU A 129 -7.63 13.23 14.60
C LEU A 129 -7.59 12.22 13.46
N ALA A 130 -8.04 12.61 12.26
CA ALA A 130 -7.97 11.76 11.08
C ALA A 130 -6.54 11.39 10.69
N ILE A 131 -5.58 12.32 10.80
CA ILE A 131 -4.16 12.05 10.54
C ILE A 131 -3.59 11.07 11.57
N VAL A 132 -3.86 11.30 12.86
CA VAL A 132 -3.38 10.43 13.95
C VAL A 132 -3.96 9.02 13.84
N ALA A 133 -5.25 8.90 13.53
CA ALA A 133 -5.92 7.61 13.39
C ALA A 133 -5.64 6.93 12.04
N GLY A 134 -5.39 7.72 10.98
CA GLY A 134 -5.30 7.22 9.61
C GLY A 134 -4.10 6.30 9.37
N GLN A 135 -2.96 6.58 10.00
CA GLN A 135 -1.77 5.73 9.87
C GLN A 135 -1.98 4.32 10.45
N PRO A 136 -2.36 4.14 11.73
CA PRO A 136 -2.56 2.80 12.29
C PRO A 136 -3.72 2.05 11.62
N LEU A 137 -4.83 2.74 11.30
CA LEU A 137 -5.97 2.12 10.60
C LEU A 137 -5.60 1.71 9.18
N GLY A 138 -4.81 2.53 8.47
CA GLY A 138 -4.28 2.21 7.16
C GLY A 138 -3.39 0.97 7.19
N MET A 139 -2.49 0.87 8.18
CA MET A 139 -1.64 -0.30 8.36
C MET A 139 -2.44 -1.58 8.61
N GLN A 140 -3.50 -1.51 9.42
CA GLN A 140 -4.40 -2.65 9.64
C GLN A 140 -5.12 -3.04 8.36
N LEU A 141 -5.63 -2.07 7.60
CA LEU A 141 -6.28 -2.31 6.31
C LEU A 141 -5.30 -2.94 5.31
N GLN A 142 -4.05 -2.46 5.29
CA GLN A 142 -3.00 -3.03 4.46
C GLN A 142 -2.76 -4.50 4.79
N GLU A 143 -2.49 -4.80 6.06
CA GLU A 143 -2.17 -6.15 6.54
C GLU A 143 -3.29 -7.17 6.27
N HIS A 144 -4.55 -6.76 6.43
CA HIS A 144 -5.67 -7.70 6.37
C HIS A 144 -6.35 -7.73 4.99
N VAL A 145 -6.23 -6.67 4.19
CA VAL A 145 -7.02 -6.52 2.96
C VAL A 145 -6.14 -6.33 1.72
N THR A 146 -5.17 -5.41 1.73
CA THR A 146 -4.49 -5.02 0.48
C THR A 146 -3.17 -5.73 0.23
N THR A 147 -2.54 -6.31 1.25
CA THR A 147 -1.32 -7.10 1.12
C THR A 147 -1.51 -8.50 1.72
N LEU A 148 -0.54 -9.37 1.43
CA LEU A 148 -0.39 -10.67 2.07
C LEU A 148 1.09 -10.92 2.37
N GLY A 149 1.42 -11.11 3.65
CA GLY A 149 2.80 -11.32 4.11
C GLY A 149 3.38 -12.69 3.79
N ASP A 150 2.53 -13.69 3.60
CA ASP A 150 2.94 -15.01 3.13
C ASP A 150 2.88 -15.06 1.59
N PRO A 151 4.05 -15.16 0.90
CA PRO A 151 4.08 -15.26 -0.55
C PRO A 151 3.61 -16.63 -1.05
N GLY A 152 3.56 -17.65 -0.20
CA GLY A 152 3.32 -19.04 -0.58
C GLY A 152 4.23 -19.51 -1.72
N ASP A 153 3.62 -19.98 -2.79
CA ASP A 153 4.28 -20.53 -3.97
C ASP A 153 4.68 -19.47 -5.02
N LEU A 154 4.59 -18.17 -4.69
CA LEU A 154 4.94 -17.09 -5.61
C LEU A 154 6.41 -17.17 -6.05
N GLU A 155 6.65 -17.13 -7.35
CA GLU A 155 7.96 -17.10 -8.00
C GLU A 155 8.15 -15.83 -8.81
N ILE A 156 9.37 -15.29 -8.82
CA ILE A 156 9.76 -14.22 -9.75
C ILE A 156 10.19 -14.90 -11.07
N VAL A 157 9.56 -14.49 -12.17
CA VAL A 157 9.79 -15.03 -13.52
C VAL A 157 10.77 -14.16 -14.30
N SER A 158 10.62 -12.84 -14.25
CA SER A 158 11.51 -11.90 -14.94
C SER A 158 11.57 -10.55 -14.22
N VAL A 159 12.68 -9.84 -14.43
CA VAL A 159 12.86 -8.44 -14.04
C VAL A 159 13.29 -7.67 -15.29
N GLU A 160 12.40 -6.84 -15.82
CA GLU A 160 12.58 -6.16 -17.10
C GLU A 160 12.65 -4.65 -16.90
N ARG A 161 13.75 -4.02 -17.36
CA ARG A 161 13.86 -2.56 -17.41
C ARG A 161 13.15 -2.04 -18.65
N ILE A 162 12.22 -1.11 -18.46
CA ILE A 162 11.48 -0.44 -19.53
C ILE A 162 11.75 1.06 -19.42
N ASN A 163 12.27 1.64 -20.50
CA ASN A 163 12.45 3.08 -20.65
C ASN A 163 11.47 3.57 -21.72
N ARG A 164 10.50 4.40 -21.33
CA ARG A 164 9.53 5.02 -22.25
C ARG A 164 9.47 6.52 -21.98
N ALA A 165 9.76 7.32 -23.01
CA ALA A 165 9.69 8.78 -22.96
C ALA A 165 10.45 9.39 -21.76
N GLY A 166 11.61 8.83 -21.40
CA GLY A 166 12.43 9.29 -20.27
C GLY A 166 11.97 8.80 -18.90
N ILE A 167 10.87 8.05 -18.81
CA ILE A 167 10.42 7.39 -17.57
C ILE A 167 11.05 5.99 -17.52
N ILE A 168 11.93 5.80 -16.53
CA ILE A 168 12.52 4.49 -16.23
C ILE A 168 11.59 3.75 -15.28
N SER A 169 11.30 2.50 -15.64
CA SER A 169 10.50 1.58 -14.86
C SER A 169 11.07 0.18 -14.92
N HIS A 170 10.77 -0.63 -13.91
CA HIS A 170 11.09 -2.04 -13.85
C HIS A 170 9.80 -2.82 -13.67
N ARG A 171 9.55 -3.77 -14.59
CA ARG A 171 8.49 -4.76 -14.43
C ARG A 171 9.08 -6.00 -13.79
N ILE A 172 8.56 -6.37 -12.62
CA ILE A 172 8.85 -7.64 -11.98
C ILE A 172 7.65 -8.53 -12.25
N THR A 173 7.84 -9.55 -13.08
CA THR A 173 6.78 -10.50 -13.42
C THR A 173 6.85 -11.68 -12.46
N THR A 174 5.69 -12.08 -11.94
CA THR A 174 5.60 -13.18 -10.97
C THR A 174 4.59 -14.22 -11.43
N ARG A 175 4.73 -15.45 -10.92
CA ARG A 175 3.79 -16.55 -11.14
C ARG A 175 3.49 -17.24 -9.81
N SER A 176 2.23 -17.62 -9.61
CA SER A 176 1.73 -18.40 -8.46
C SER A 176 0.52 -19.18 -8.97
N THR A 177 0.41 -20.43 -8.51
CA THR A 177 -0.68 -21.37 -8.84
C THR A 177 -1.98 -21.02 -8.11
#